data_AF-A0A947R9C5-F1
#
_entry.id   AF-A0A947R9C5-F1
#
_cell.length_a   1.000
_cell.length_b   1.000
_cell.length_c   1.000
_cell.angle_alpha   90.00
_cell.angle_beta   90.00
_cell.angle_gamma   90.00
#
_symmetry.space_group_name_H-M   'P 1'
#
loop_
_entity.id
_entity.type
_entity.pdbx_description
1 polymer ?
#
loop_
_entity_poly.entity_id
_entity_poly.type
_entity_poly.pdbx_seq_one_letter_code
_entity_poly.pdbx_strand_id
1 'polypeptide(L)'
;MDKFDKDLRKDIEDLEKLIEEVKNKQEEEKKETKKNGKKPGDNVIRIDLASRYSSSFVVNLIVSFLINAILIYAINLVLHLATTNNNYVLLIFAAVFTIMEEIYKAILLKKYIKIVLYSSGLIFFLINVVIFYLLDLYLLEDYITFVNVLYPLFMVILLQFSRIFVKTAYIKGVKAITMQIIKHKNRR
;
A
#
# COMPACT_ATOMS: atom_id res chain seq x y z
N MET A 1 7.62 -43.37 58.64
CA MET A 1 6.84 -43.11 57.42
C MET A 1 6.10 -41.76 57.44
N ASP A 2 6.09 -40.98 58.54
CA ASP A 2 5.30 -39.73 58.65
C ASP A 2 5.93 -38.42 58.12
N LYS A 3 7.24 -38.37 57.86
CA LYS A 3 7.89 -37.13 57.37
C LYS A 3 7.70 -36.91 55.87
N PHE A 4 7.68 -37.99 55.08
CA PHE A 4 7.63 -37.91 53.61
C PHE A 4 6.26 -37.43 53.10
N ASP A 5 5.17 -37.85 53.75
CA ASP A 5 3.81 -37.41 53.41
C ASP A 5 3.53 -35.94 53.78
N LYS A 6 4.22 -35.40 54.80
CA LYS A 6 4.09 -33.99 55.17
C LYS A 6 4.80 -33.06 54.18
N ASP A 7 5.96 -33.46 53.68
CA ASP A 7 6.69 -32.68 52.67
C ASP A 7 5.95 -32.72 51.32
N LEU A 8 5.41 -33.89 50.93
CA LEU A 8 4.59 -34.02 49.71
C LEU A 8 3.31 -33.17 49.74
N ARG A 9 2.63 -33.09 50.89
CA ARG A 9 1.43 -32.25 51.03
C ARG A 9 1.75 -30.76 50.92
N LYS A 10 2.90 -30.35 51.44
CA LYS A 10 3.35 -28.95 51.40
C LYS A 10 3.75 -28.54 49.99
N ASP A 11 4.43 -29.43 49.26
CA ASP A 11 4.78 -29.22 47.85
C ASP A 11 3.54 -29.15 46.95
N ILE A 12 2.52 -29.97 47.22
CA ILE A 12 1.23 -29.92 46.50
C ILE A 12 0.49 -28.60 46.78
N GLU A 13 0.47 -28.15 48.03
CA GLU A 13 -0.21 -26.91 48.43
C GLU A 13 0.50 -25.66 47.85
N ASP A 14 1.82 -25.70 47.74
CA ASP A 14 2.61 -24.64 47.09
C ASP A 14 2.46 -24.66 45.57
N LEU A 15 2.33 -25.85 44.96
CA LEU A 15 2.00 -26.01 43.54
C LEU A 15 0.59 -25.51 43.20
N GLU A 16 -0.40 -25.75 44.06
CA GLU A 16 -1.77 -25.23 43.88
C GLU A 16 -1.81 -23.70 43.94
N LYS A 17 -1.08 -23.08 44.87
CA LYS A 17 -0.93 -21.61 44.94
C LYS A 17 -0.25 -21.03 43.71
N LEU A 18 0.79 -21.69 43.19
CA LEU A 18 1.47 -21.30 41.95
C LEU A 18 0.53 -21.41 40.73
N ILE A 19 -0.29 -22.45 40.64
CA ILE A 19 -1.28 -22.62 39.58
C ILE A 19 -2.34 -21.52 39.65
N GLU A 20 -2.80 -21.18 40.85
CA GLU A 20 -3.80 -20.14 41.05
C GLU A 20 -3.27 -18.73 40.75
N GLU A 21 -2.02 -18.43 41.13
CA GLU A 21 -1.33 -17.20 40.73
C GLU A 21 -1.12 -17.10 39.22
N VAL A 22 -0.73 -18.19 38.55
CA VAL A 22 -0.56 -18.22 37.09
C VAL A 22 -1.91 -18.02 36.38
N LYS A 23 -2.98 -18.62 36.90
CA LYS A 23 -4.33 -18.47 36.34
C LYS A 23 -4.86 -17.05 36.51
N ASN A 24 -4.62 -16.43 37.66
CA ASN A 24 -5.00 -15.03 37.92
C ASN A 24 -4.19 -14.07 37.04
N LYS A 25 -2.87 -14.27 36.88
CA LYS A 25 -2.05 -13.49 35.94
C LYS A 25 -2.52 -13.63 34.50
N GLN A 26 -2.89 -14.83 34.06
CA GLN A 26 -3.44 -15.03 32.70
C GLN A 26 -4.80 -14.38 32.49
N GLU A 27 -5.65 -14.32 33.52
CA GLU A 27 -6.92 -13.61 33.44
C GLU A 27 -6.76 -12.09 33.44
N GLU A 28 -5.80 -11.56 34.20
CA GLU A 28 -5.43 -10.14 34.18
C GLU A 28 -4.83 -9.73 32.83
N GLU A 29 -3.89 -10.50 32.28
CA GLU A 29 -3.34 -10.27 30.93
C GLU A 29 -4.42 -10.30 29.84
N LYS A 30 -5.38 -11.25 29.91
CA LYS A 30 -6.51 -11.32 28.97
C LYS A 30 -7.47 -10.13 29.10
N LYS A 31 -7.64 -9.57 30.31
CA LYS A 31 -8.48 -8.38 30.56
C LYS A 31 -7.77 -7.10 30.12
N GLU A 32 -6.46 -6.98 30.32
CA GLU A 32 -5.66 -5.86 29.81
C GLU A 32 -5.58 -5.86 28.28
N THR A 33 -5.44 -7.02 27.64
CA THR A 33 -5.44 -7.16 26.17
C THR A 33 -6.79 -6.80 25.54
N LYS A 34 -7.90 -6.92 26.29
CA LYS A 34 -9.25 -6.53 25.82
C LYS A 34 -9.59 -5.05 26.08
N LYS A 35 -9.06 -4.44 27.15
CA LYS A 35 -9.26 -3.01 27.45
C LYS A 35 -8.30 -2.10 26.69
N ASN A 36 -7.07 -2.54 26.44
CA ASN A 36 -6.14 -1.87 25.55
C ASN A 36 -6.20 -2.53 24.18
N GLY A 37 -7.07 -2.01 23.31
CA GLY A 37 -7.22 -2.43 21.90
C GLY A 37 -5.99 -2.16 21.00
N LYS A 38 -4.78 -2.35 21.51
CA LYS A 38 -3.54 -2.35 20.75
C LYS A 38 -2.95 -3.76 20.81
N LYS A 39 -3.25 -4.55 19.78
CA LYS A 39 -2.54 -5.80 19.50
C LYS A 39 -1.03 -5.51 19.48
N PRO A 40 -0.20 -6.17 20.29
CA PRO A 40 1.26 -6.08 20.17
C PRO A 40 1.66 -6.92 18.96
N GLY A 41 1.94 -6.25 17.85
CA GLY A 41 2.27 -6.90 16.58
C GLY A 41 2.25 -5.99 15.35
N ASP A 42 1.74 -4.76 15.46
CA ASP A 42 1.59 -3.85 14.30
C ASP A 42 2.85 -2.99 14.02
N ASN A 43 4.00 -3.36 14.58
CA ASN A 43 5.32 -2.87 14.14
C ASN A 43 5.90 -3.74 13.02
N VAL A 44 5.05 -4.41 12.23
CA VAL A 44 5.46 -4.75 10.86
C VAL A 44 5.65 -3.39 10.19
N ILE A 45 6.87 -3.08 9.78
CA ILE A 45 7.13 -2.02 8.83
C ILE A 45 6.21 -2.30 7.65
N ARG A 46 5.03 -1.67 7.64
CA ARG A 46 4.14 -1.63 6.49
C ARG A 46 4.91 -0.78 5.51
N ILE A 47 5.85 -1.40 4.80
CA ILE A 47 6.27 -0.92 3.50
C ILE A 47 4.94 -0.75 2.78
N ASP A 48 4.58 0.50 2.56
CA ASP A 48 3.31 0.91 1.96
C ASP A 48 3.41 0.57 0.46
N LEU A 49 3.54 -0.74 0.17
CA LEU A 49 3.65 -1.37 -1.16
C LEU A 49 2.40 -1.11 -1.99
N ALA A 50 1.35 -0.65 -1.33
CA ALA A 50 0.04 -0.35 -1.87
C ALA A 50 -0.36 1.06 -1.44
N SER A 51 0.41 2.07 -1.87
CA SER A 51 0.10 3.43 -1.48
C SER A 51 -1.33 3.78 -1.88
N ARG A 52 -2.21 3.93 -0.90
CA ARG A 52 -3.57 4.44 -1.09
C ARG A 52 -3.56 5.91 -0.73
N TYR A 53 -4.07 6.75 -1.62
CA TYR A 53 -4.23 8.18 -1.37
C TYR A 53 -5.40 8.48 -0.43
N SER A 54 -6.37 7.56 -0.33
CA SER A 54 -7.52 7.67 0.59
C SER A 54 -7.94 6.30 1.09
N SER A 55 -8.59 6.26 2.26
CA SER A 55 -9.25 5.05 2.79
C SER A 55 -10.48 4.65 1.98
N SER A 56 -11.15 5.61 1.34
CA SER A 56 -12.29 5.35 0.45
C SER A 56 -11.80 4.89 -0.92
N PHE A 57 -12.31 3.74 -1.39
CA PHE A 57 -11.95 3.18 -2.69
C PHE A 57 -12.24 4.14 -3.85
N VAL A 58 -13.41 4.77 -3.85
CA VAL A 58 -13.82 5.71 -4.90
C VAL A 58 -12.91 6.94 -4.93
N VAL A 59 -12.61 7.51 -3.76
CA VAL A 59 -11.71 8.68 -3.66
C VAL A 59 -10.30 8.29 -4.10
N ASN A 60 -9.80 7.12 -3.69
CA ASN A 60 -8.50 6.63 -4.12
C ASN A 60 -8.44 6.44 -5.64
N LEU A 61 -9.49 5.89 -6.25
CA LEU A 61 -9.58 5.70 -7.69
C LEU A 61 -9.56 7.03 -8.43
N ILE A 62 -10.35 8.01 -8.00
CA ILE A 62 -10.40 9.35 -8.62
C ILE A 62 -9.04 10.04 -8.50
N VAL A 63 -8.43 10.04 -7.32
CA VAL A 63 -7.12 10.68 -7.12
C VAL A 63 -6.02 9.98 -7.93
N SER A 64 -6.03 8.64 -7.95
CA SER A 64 -5.07 7.86 -8.75
C SER A 64 -5.24 8.11 -10.23
N PHE A 65 -6.49 8.23 -10.70
CA PHE A 65 -6.81 8.58 -12.08
C PHE A 65 -6.28 9.97 -12.42
N LEU A 66 -6.55 10.98 -11.60
CA LEU A 66 -6.06 12.34 -11.82
C LEU A 66 -4.53 12.38 -11.90
N ILE A 67 -3.84 11.72 -10.98
CA ILE A 67 -2.37 11.68 -10.98
C ILE A 67 -1.88 10.96 -12.24
N ASN A 68 -2.42 9.79 -12.56
CA ASN A 68 -2.01 9.03 -13.73
C ASN A 68 -2.29 9.79 -15.03
N ALA A 69 -3.45 10.42 -15.18
CA ALA A 69 -3.80 11.22 -16.34
C ALA A 69 -2.85 12.42 -16.53
N ILE A 70 -2.59 13.17 -15.45
CA ILE A 70 -1.66 14.30 -15.49
C ILE A 70 -0.25 13.83 -15.87
N LEU A 71 0.23 12.75 -15.25
CA LEU A 71 1.58 12.24 -15.51
C LEU A 71 1.72 11.68 -16.92
N ILE A 72 0.77 10.85 -17.38
CA ILE A 72 0.77 10.29 -18.73
C ILE A 72 0.75 11.41 -19.77
N TYR A 73 -0.12 12.40 -19.58
CA TYR A 73 -0.19 13.55 -20.47
C TYR A 73 1.11 14.37 -20.46
N ALA A 74 1.66 14.69 -19.28
CA ALA A 74 2.89 15.46 -19.15
C ALA A 74 4.10 14.75 -19.75
N ILE A 75 4.25 13.44 -19.50
CA ILE A 75 5.34 12.64 -20.07
C ILE A 75 5.21 12.61 -21.60
N ASN A 76 4.00 12.39 -22.12
CA ASN A 76 3.80 12.35 -23.57
C ASN A 76 4.03 13.73 -24.22
N LEU A 77 3.63 14.82 -23.56
CA LEU A 77 3.84 16.18 -24.05
C LEU A 77 5.33 16.55 -24.15
N VAL A 78 6.16 16.10 -23.20
CA VAL A 78 7.58 16.43 -23.18
C VAL A 78 8.39 15.52 -24.11
N LEU A 79 8.10 14.23 -24.12
CA LEU A 79 8.94 13.22 -24.78
C LEU A 79 8.35 12.67 -26.08
N HIS A 80 7.08 12.96 -26.39
CA HIS A 80 6.39 12.52 -27.60
C HIS A 80 6.50 11.00 -27.84
N LEU A 81 6.32 10.20 -26.78
CA LEU A 81 6.48 8.74 -26.81
C LEU A 81 5.35 8.04 -27.59
N ALA A 82 4.14 8.61 -27.58
CA ALA A 82 2.99 8.06 -28.25
C ALA A 82 2.36 9.10 -29.17
N THR A 83 2.09 8.68 -30.41
CA THR A 83 1.31 9.46 -31.37
C THR A 83 -0.17 9.21 -31.14
N THR A 84 -0.94 10.28 -31.03
CA THR A 84 -2.36 10.20 -30.71
C THR A 84 -3.17 11.05 -31.68
N ASN A 85 -4.25 10.50 -32.21
CA ASN A 85 -5.12 11.25 -33.13
C ASN A 85 -5.92 12.34 -32.42
N ASN A 86 -6.17 12.17 -31.11
CA ASN A 86 -6.91 13.13 -30.31
C ASN A 86 -6.48 13.06 -28.84
N ASN A 87 -6.32 14.22 -28.20
CA ASN A 87 -5.96 14.35 -26.78
C ASN A 87 -6.93 13.63 -25.83
N TYR A 88 -8.21 13.51 -26.20
CA TYR A 88 -9.19 12.75 -25.40
C TYR A 88 -8.84 11.27 -25.27
N VAL A 89 -8.10 10.70 -26.24
CA VAL A 89 -7.75 9.28 -26.21
C VAL A 89 -6.70 9.01 -25.13
N LEU A 90 -5.78 9.94 -24.86
CA LEU A 90 -4.83 9.83 -23.74
C LEU A 90 -5.55 9.80 -22.39
N LEU A 91 -6.68 10.51 -22.28
CA LEU A 91 -7.49 10.52 -21.07
C LEU A 91 -8.20 9.17 -20.86
N ILE A 92 -8.75 8.59 -21.93
CA ILE A 92 -9.33 7.24 -21.90
C ILE A 92 -8.26 6.19 -21.58
N PHE A 93 -7.08 6.29 -22.21
CA PHE A 93 -5.93 5.44 -21.91
C PHE A 93 -5.58 5.48 -20.42
N ALA A 94 -5.45 6.68 -19.85
CA ALA A 94 -5.17 6.86 -18.43
C ALA A 94 -6.29 6.30 -17.53
N ALA A 95 -7.55 6.42 -17.94
CA ALA A 95 -8.69 5.88 -17.21
C ALA A 95 -8.65 4.35 -17.15
N VAL A 96 -8.53 3.70 -18.32
CA VAL A 96 -8.45 2.24 -18.43
C VAL A 96 -7.23 1.72 -17.66
N PHE A 97 -6.06 2.34 -17.87
CA PHE A 97 -4.85 1.99 -17.14
C PHE A 97 -5.04 2.06 -15.62
N THR A 98 -5.64 3.15 -15.11
CA THR A 98 -5.85 3.32 -13.67
C THR A 98 -6.81 2.28 -13.10
N ILE A 99 -7.90 1.98 -13.81
CA ILE A 99 -8.87 0.95 -13.38
C ILE A 99 -8.18 -0.41 -13.29
N MET A 100 -7.46 -0.80 -14.35
CA MET A 100 -6.70 -2.06 -14.38
C MET A 100 -5.67 -2.10 -13.25
N GLU A 101 -5.01 -0.98 -13.00
CA GLU A 101 -4.04 -0.80 -11.92
C GLU A 101 -4.63 -1.05 -10.54
N GLU A 102 -5.76 -0.43 -10.23
CA GLU A 102 -6.44 -0.63 -8.95
C GLU A 102 -6.96 -2.06 -8.79
N ILE A 103 -7.46 -2.68 -9.85
CA ILE A 103 -7.95 -4.06 -9.82
C ILE A 103 -6.80 -5.03 -9.53
N TYR A 104 -5.71 -4.99 -10.31
CA TYR A 104 -4.63 -5.96 -10.10
C TYR A 104 -3.95 -5.75 -8.75
N LYS A 105 -3.79 -4.49 -8.28
CA LYS A 105 -3.24 -4.20 -6.95
C LYS A 105 -4.12 -4.81 -5.87
N ALA A 106 -5.43 -4.57 -5.93
CA ALA A 106 -6.36 -5.12 -4.96
C ALA A 106 -6.30 -6.66 -4.92
N ILE A 107 -6.23 -7.31 -6.08
CA ILE A 107 -6.12 -8.77 -6.19
C ILE A 107 -4.79 -9.27 -5.60
N LEU A 108 -3.66 -8.69 -6.01
CA LEU A 108 -2.34 -9.12 -5.57
C LEU A 108 -2.14 -8.94 -4.07
N LEU A 109 -2.61 -7.84 -3.50
CA LEU A 109 -2.45 -7.58 -2.07
C LEU A 109 -3.38 -8.43 -1.21
N LYS A 110 -4.60 -8.71 -1.70
CA LYS A 110 -5.58 -9.50 -0.95
C LYS A 110 -5.29 -11.00 -1.02
N LYS A 111 -4.91 -11.50 -2.20
CA LYS A 111 -4.78 -12.95 -2.47
C LYS A 111 -3.34 -13.43 -2.58
N TYR A 112 -2.43 -12.59 -3.09
CA TYR A 112 -1.06 -12.99 -3.45
C TYR A 112 0.04 -12.15 -2.80
N ILE A 113 -0.17 -11.73 -1.54
CA ILE A 113 0.77 -10.85 -0.83
C ILE A 113 2.18 -11.43 -0.74
N LYS A 114 2.32 -12.77 -0.68
CA LYS A 114 3.63 -13.45 -0.70
C LYS A 114 4.41 -13.12 -1.97
N ILE A 115 3.77 -13.15 -3.14
CA ILE A 115 4.41 -12.83 -4.43
C ILE A 115 4.88 -11.36 -4.43
N VAL A 116 4.03 -10.47 -3.92
CA VAL A 116 4.35 -9.04 -3.80
C VAL A 116 5.57 -8.82 -2.89
N LEU A 117 5.66 -9.52 -1.76
CA LEU A 117 6.79 -9.42 -0.84
C LEU A 117 8.07 -10.03 -1.41
N TYR A 118 8.01 -11.24 -1.99
CA TYR A 118 9.18 -11.90 -2.58
C TYR A 118 9.75 -11.12 -3.78
N SER A 119 8.89 -10.48 -4.55
CA SER A 119 9.32 -9.60 -5.65
C SER A 119 9.70 -8.19 -5.20
N SER A 120 9.61 -7.86 -3.91
CA SER A 120 9.80 -6.49 -3.39
C SER A 120 8.96 -5.44 -4.14
N GLY A 121 7.76 -5.83 -4.58
CA GLY A 121 6.85 -4.98 -5.37
C GLY A 121 7.20 -4.85 -6.85
N LEU A 122 8.27 -5.48 -7.34
CA LEU A 122 8.64 -5.49 -8.76
C LEU A 122 7.55 -6.12 -9.64
N ILE A 123 6.73 -7.02 -9.09
CA ILE A 123 5.57 -7.58 -9.78
C ILE A 123 4.59 -6.51 -10.28
N PHE A 124 4.41 -5.42 -9.53
CA PHE A 124 3.53 -4.33 -9.97
C PHE A 124 4.09 -3.59 -11.19
N PHE A 125 5.41 -3.41 -11.22
CA PHE A 125 6.10 -2.84 -12.37
C PHE A 125 5.94 -3.73 -13.60
N LEU A 126 6.20 -5.03 -13.48
CA LEU A 126 6.07 -5.97 -14.60
C LEU A 126 4.64 -6.01 -15.16
N ILE A 127 3.63 -6.06 -14.29
CA ILE A 127 2.23 -6.04 -14.72
C ILE A 127 1.89 -4.72 -15.41
N ASN A 128 2.39 -3.57 -14.93
CA ASN A 128 2.21 -2.30 -15.62
C ASN A 128 2.82 -2.31 -17.01
N VAL A 129 4.03 -2.86 -17.18
CA VAL A 129 4.67 -3.01 -18.50
C VAL A 129 3.78 -3.85 -19.41
N VAL A 130 3.34 -5.02 -18.95
CA VAL A 130 2.43 -5.89 -19.72
C VAL A 130 1.14 -5.16 -20.08
N ILE A 131 0.53 -4.43 -19.16
CA ILE A 131 -0.69 -3.67 -19.43
C ILE A 131 -0.43 -2.61 -20.50
N PHE A 132 0.66 -1.85 -20.43
CA PHE A 132 0.97 -0.85 -21.45
C PHE A 132 1.13 -1.46 -22.85
N TYR A 133 1.80 -2.60 -22.96
CA TYR A 133 1.89 -3.34 -24.23
C TYR A 133 0.54 -3.89 -24.69
N LEU A 134 -0.29 -4.40 -23.78
CA LEU A 134 -1.64 -4.86 -24.13
C LEU A 134 -2.53 -3.70 -24.56
N LEU A 135 -2.40 -2.52 -23.94
CA LEU A 135 -3.15 -1.33 -24.32
C LEU A 135 -2.73 -0.81 -25.70
N ASP A 136 -1.42 -0.82 -26.00
CA ASP A 136 -0.87 -0.49 -27.31
C ASP A 136 -1.39 -1.44 -28.40
N LEU A 137 -1.42 -2.76 -28.12
CA LEU A 137 -1.82 -3.76 -29.09
C LEU A 137 -3.34 -3.91 -29.28
N TYR A 138 -4.14 -3.92 -28.19
CA TYR A 138 -5.54 -4.36 -28.24
C TYR A 138 -6.57 -3.23 -28.24
N LEU A 139 -6.24 -2.07 -27.66
CA LEU A 139 -7.26 -1.05 -27.39
C LEU A 139 -7.19 0.13 -28.34
N LEU A 140 -6.05 0.35 -29.03
CA LEU A 140 -5.76 1.66 -29.61
C LEU A 140 -4.92 1.66 -30.90
N GLU A 141 -4.77 0.55 -31.63
CA GLU A 141 -3.95 0.49 -32.86
C GLU A 141 -4.30 1.63 -33.87
N ASP A 142 -5.58 2.02 -33.93
CA ASP A 142 -6.05 3.13 -34.78
C ASP A 142 -6.02 4.53 -34.13
N TYR A 143 -5.79 4.63 -32.82
CA TYR A 143 -6.00 5.88 -32.05
C TYR A 143 -4.79 6.36 -31.24
N ILE A 144 -3.99 5.44 -30.70
CA ILE A 144 -2.74 5.69 -29.99
C ILE A 144 -1.77 4.57 -30.35
N THR A 145 -0.65 4.95 -30.93
CA THR A 145 0.45 4.04 -31.20
C THR A 145 1.72 4.56 -30.58
N PHE A 146 2.44 3.68 -29.89
CA PHE A 146 3.80 4.00 -29.49
C PHE A 146 4.72 3.94 -30.71
N VAL A 147 5.53 4.98 -30.90
CA VAL A 147 6.40 5.11 -32.09
C VAL A 147 7.47 4.01 -32.14
N ASN A 148 7.85 3.47 -30.98
CA ASN A 148 8.85 2.42 -30.87
C ASN A 148 8.39 1.35 -29.86
N VAL A 149 8.74 0.09 -30.15
CA VAL A 149 8.47 -1.07 -29.29
C VAL A 149 9.01 -0.89 -27.87
N LEU A 150 10.06 -0.10 -27.66
CA LEU A 150 10.62 0.19 -26.33
C LEU A 150 9.89 1.30 -25.57
N TYR A 151 9.08 2.11 -26.23
CA TYR A 151 8.44 3.28 -25.60
C TYR A 151 7.37 2.94 -24.55
N PRO A 152 6.56 1.86 -24.67
CA PRO A 152 5.70 1.41 -23.58
C PRO A 152 6.48 1.14 -22.28
N LEU A 153 7.65 0.49 -22.39
CA LEU A 153 8.54 0.22 -21.26
C LEU A 153 9.06 1.52 -20.64
N PHE A 154 9.60 2.44 -21.46
CA PHE A 154 10.08 3.74 -20.96
C PHE A 154 8.96 4.55 -20.31
N MET A 155 7.76 4.53 -20.89
CA MET A 155 6.59 5.20 -20.35
C MET A 155 6.26 4.71 -18.94
N VAL A 156 6.26 3.40 -18.71
CA VAL A 156 6.02 2.82 -17.38
C VAL A 156 7.13 3.20 -16.39
N ILE A 157 8.40 3.16 -16.82
CA ILE A 157 9.53 3.56 -15.98
C ILE A 157 9.38 5.02 -15.55
N LEU A 158 9.16 5.92 -16.51
CA LEU A 158 9.00 7.35 -16.24
C LEU A 158 7.77 7.62 -15.37
N LEU A 159 6.66 6.95 -15.62
CA LEU A 159 5.45 7.07 -14.82
C LEU A 159 5.72 6.66 -13.36
N GLN A 160 6.43 5.56 -13.15
CA GLN A 160 6.77 5.07 -11.82
C GLN A 160 7.71 6.04 -11.08
N PHE A 161 8.76 6.54 -11.75
CA PHE A 161 9.65 7.55 -11.17
C PHE A 161 8.91 8.85 -10.85
N SER A 162 8.09 9.34 -11.78
CA SER A 162 7.30 10.56 -11.61
C SER A 162 6.32 10.44 -10.45
N ARG A 163 5.70 9.27 -10.27
CA ARG A 163 4.81 9.00 -9.15
C ARG A 163 5.53 9.05 -7.80
N ILE A 164 6.75 8.54 -7.70
CA ILE A 164 7.59 8.64 -6.50
C ILE A 164 7.86 10.12 -6.18
N PHE A 165 8.16 10.92 -7.19
CA PHE A 165 8.36 12.36 -7.03
C PHE A 165 7.09 13.07 -6.54
N VAL A 166 5.95 12.84 -7.19
CA VAL A 166 4.64 13.41 -6.80
C VAL A 166 4.28 13.03 -5.37
N LYS A 167 4.47 11.75 -4.99
CA LYS A 167 4.20 11.29 -3.61
C LYS A 167 5.10 11.99 -2.60
N THR A 168 6.38 12.13 -2.92
CA THR A 168 7.34 12.80 -2.03
C THR A 168 6.99 14.27 -1.87
N ALA A 169 6.61 14.96 -2.95
CA ALA A 169 6.16 16.34 -2.93
C ALA A 169 4.87 16.50 -2.11
N TYR A 170 3.88 15.61 -2.30
CA TYR A 170 2.63 15.61 -1.55
C TYR A 170 2.87 15.47 -0.04
N ILE A 171 3.67 14.49 0.39
CA ILE A 171 3.95 14.27 1.82
C ILE A 171 4.66 15.48 2.44
N LYS A 172 5.64 16.06 1.73
CA LYS A 172 6.34 17.27 2.20
C LYS A 172 5.38 18.46 2.31
N GLY A 173 4.50 18.65 1.33
CA GLY A 173 3.50 19.71 1.32
C GLY A 173 2.51 19.61 2.47
N VAL A 174 1.94 18.43 2.70
CA VAL A 174 1.01 18.20 3.82
C VAL A 174 1.70 18.47 5.17
N LYS A 175 2.92 17.96 5.38
CA LYS A 175 3.68 18.22 6.61
C LYS A 175 3.93 19.70 6.84
N ALA A 176 4.26 20.46 5.79
CA ALA A 176 4.50 21.90 5.90
C ALA A 176 3.21 22.65 6.33
N ILE A 177 2.07 22.31 5.72
CA ILE A 177 0.77 22.91 6.06
C ILE A 177 0.38 22.56 7.51
N THR A 178 0.53 21.29 7.92
CA THR A 178 0.22 20.86 9.30
C THR A 178 1.09 21.59 10.32
N MET A 179 2.39 21.76 10.05
CA MET A 179 3.29 22.55 10.92
C MET A 179 2.87 24.02 11.02
N GLN A 180 2.43 24.64 9.92
CA GLN A 180 1.92 26.02 9.94
C GLN A 180 0.64 26.15 10.78
N ILE A 181 -0.29 25.20 10.67
CA ILE A 181 -1.53 25.18 11.45
C ILE A 181 -1.24 25.04 12.94
N ILE A 182 -0.34 24.12 13.33
CA ILE A 182 0.06 23.93 14.73
C ILE A 182 0.75 25.19 15.28
N LYS A 183 1.64 25.81 14.51
CA LYS A 183 2.31 27.06 14.90
C LYS A 183 1.32 28.21 15.11
N HIS A 184 0.26 28.29 14.31
CA HIS A 184 -0.79 29.28 14.49
C HIS A 184 -1.69 29.01 15.70
N LYS A 185 -1.96 27.73 16.02
CA LYS A 185 -2.75 27.35 17.19
C LYS A 185 -2.03 27.60 18.52
N ASN A 186 -0.70 27.44 18.58
CA ASN A 186 0.10 27.71 19.78
C ASN A 186 0.40 29.20 20.03
N ARG A 187 0.03 30.09 19.12
CA ARG A 187 0.18 31.55 19.26
C ARG A 187 -1.08 32.27 19.71
N ARG A 188 -2.21 31.56 19.85
CA ARG A 188 -3.45 32.03 20.48
C ARG A 188 -3.60 31.36 21.83
#